data_AF-A0AAJ0V753-F1
#
_entry.id   AF-A0AAJ0V753-F1
#
_cell.length_a   1.000
_cell.length_b   1.000
_cell.length_c   1.000
_cell.angle_alpha   90.00
_cell.angle_beta   90.00
_cell.angle_gamma   90.00
#
_symmetry.space_group_name_H-M   'P 1'
#
loop_
_entity.id
_entity.type
_entity.pdbx_description
1 polymer ?
#
loop_
_entity_poly.entity_id
_entity_poly.type
_entity_poly.pdbx_seq_one_letter_code
_entity_poly.pdbx_strand_id
1 'polypeptide(L)'
;MNIRNADIYTYTFDKLPSRHEFSTQALERAIASNCTTLRTRIREYREIVAFRRQPHSRKLARALWIAAWRMPDVDGEMVAALSSCGNLATIAGVLGEWLGAHATPVGRVAAIDPPGAGDEIPGPRAVYCMRCVVEFGRKVVDARVSIDLDLAADHLVDAALSIGANLLVDVLLRRARVRIRHPSSVGGIES
;
A
#
# COMPACT_ATOMS: atom_id res chain seq x y z
N MET A 1 -7.22 20.16 -2.01
CA MET A 1 -6.20 19.31 -2.69
C MET A 1 -6.37 19.52 -4.19
N ASN A 2 -5.30 19.89 -4.91
CA ASN A 2 -5.38 20.23 -6.35
C ASN A 2 -5.49 18.94 -7.17
N ILE A 3 -6.44 18.84 -8.11
CA ILE A 3 -6.74 17.61 -8.88
C ILE A 3 -5.49 17.04 -9.55
N ARG A 4 -4.61 17.92 -10.05
CA ARG A 4 -3.32 17.55 -10.66
C ARG A 4 -2.39 16.74 -9.74
N ASN A 5 -2.40 17.00 -8.44
CA ASN A 5 -1.57 16.27 -7.50
C ASN A 5 -2.13 14.87 -7.21
N ALA A 6 -3.46 14.73 -7.20
CA ALA A 6 -4.09 13.43 -6.99
C ALA A 6 -3.74 12.45 -8.14
N ASP A 7 -3.76 12.93 -9.37
CA ASP A 7 -3.39 12.15 -10.56
C ASP A 7 -1.91 11.76 -10.56
N ILE A 8 -1.02 12.61 -10.06
CA ILE A 8 0.43 12.32 -9.97
C ILE A 8 0.71 11.19 -8.97
N TYR A 9 0.05 11.19 -7.81
CA TYR A 9 0.29 10.17 -6.78
C TYR A 9 -0.22 8.80 -7.21
N THR A 10 -1.43 8.72 -7.77
CA THR A 10 -1.95 7.47 -8.31
C THR A 10 -1.11 6.97 -9.49
N TYR A 11 -0.72 7.87 -10.40
CA TYR A 11 0.16 7.53 -11.51
C TYR A 11 1.50 6.95 -11.05
N THR A 12 2.14 7.57 -10.05
CA THR A 12 3.43 7.10 -9.54
C THR A 12 3.31 5.75 -8.85
N PHE A 13 2.24 5.55 -8.06
CA PHE A 13 1.93 4.26 -7.46
C PHE A 13 1.67 3.17 -8.50
N ASP A 14 0.96 3.52 -9.58
CA ASP A 14 0.67 2.63 -10.73
C ASP A 14 1.92 2.24 -11.53
N LYS A 15 3.03 2.95 -11.35
CA LYS A 15 4.33 2.64 -11.98
C LYS A 15 5.27 1.83 -11.08
N LEU A 16 4.87 1.51 -9.85
CA LEU A 16 5.68 0.66 -8.98
C LEU A 16 5.88 -0.72 -9.63
N PRO A 17 7.12 -1.24 -9.66
CA PRO A 17 7.39 -2.52 -10.29
C PRO A 17 6.78 -3.66 -9.47
N SER A 18 6.00 -4.52 -10.13
CA SER A 18 5.57 -5.79 -9.54
C SER A 18 6.64 -6.86 -9.71
N ARG A 19 6.85 -7.68 -8.67
CA ARG A 19 7.74 -8.86 -8.73
C ARG A 19 7.31 -9.90 -9.77
N HIS A 20 6.05 -9.85 -10.20
CA HIS A 20 5.48 -10.80 -11.16
C HIS A 20 5.47 -10.29 -12.59
N GLU A 21 6.09 -9.15 -12.89
CA GLU A 21 6.10 -8.54 -14.23
C GLU A 21 6.63 -9.52 -15.29
N PHE A 22 7.78 -10.15 -15.04
CA PHE A 22 8.37 -11.13 -15.95
C PHE A 22 7.44 -12.32 -16.22
N SER A 23 6.81 -12.86 -15.16
CA SER A 23 5.85 -13.97 -15.30
C SER A 23 4.59 -13.59 -16.07
N THR A 24 4.18 -12.32 -15.97
CA THR A 24 3.01 -11.77 -16.68
C THR A 24 3.33 -11.62 -18.16
N GLN A 25 4.50 -11.06 -18.49
CA GLN A 25 4.99 -10.96 -19.87
C GLN A 25 5.17 -12.33 -20.52
N ALA A 26 5.67 -13.33 -19.78
CA ALA A 26 5.80 -14.69 -20.28
C ALA A 26 4.43 -15.29 -20.63
N LEU A 27 3.42 -15.09 -19.78
CA LEU A 27 2.05 -15.55 -20.04
C LEU A 27 1.42 -14.83 -21.25
N GLU A 28 1.64 -13.53 -21.38
CA GLU A 28 1.19 -12.74 -22.53
C GLU A 28 1.77 -13.26 -23.85
N ARG A 29 3.09 -13.52 -23.88
CA ARG A 29 3.75 -14.11 -25.05
C ARG A 29 3.21 -15.49 -25.36
N ALA A 30 2.94 -16.31 -24.34
CA ALA A 30 2.39 -17.64 -24.53
C ALA A 30 0.95 -17.60 -25.11
N ILE A 31 0.11 -16.67 -24.64
CA ILE A 31 -1.23 -16.41 -25.21
C ILE A 31 -1.12 -15.95 -26.68
N ALA A 32 -0.19 -15.03 -26.97
CA ALA A 32 0.01 -14.49 -28.32
C ALA A 32 0.52 -15.55 -29.31
N SER A 33 1.35 -16.49 -28.85
CA SER A 33 1.89 -17.58 -29.68
C SER A 33 0.85 -18.64 -30.09
N ASN A 34 -0.40 -18.53 -29.64
CA ASN A 34 -1.47 -19.51 -29.89
C ASN A 34 -1.06 -20.95 -29.53
N CYS A 35 -0.28 -21.08 -28.44
CA CYS A 35 0.19 -22.35 -27.92
C CYS A 35 -1.00 -23.31 -27.72
N THR A 36 -0.94 -24.48 -28.37
CA THR A 36 -2.01 -25.48 -28.39
C THR A 36 -2.41 -25.93 -26.98
N THR A 37 -1.46 -25.98 -26.06
CA THR A 37 -1.66 -26.33 -24.65
C THR A 37 -2.52 -25.33 -23.87
N LEU A 38 -2.60 -24.08 -24.32
CA LEU A 38 -3.34 -23.01 -23.64
C LEU A 38 -4.74 -22.79 -24.21
N ARG A 39 -5.08 -23.37 -25.38
CA ARG A 39 -6.35 -23.09 -26.08
C ARG A 39 -7.58 -23.44 -25.27
N THR A 40 -7.54 -24.51 -24.49
CA THR A 40 -8.66 -24.96 -23.64
C THR A 40 -8.93 -24.00 -22.47
N ARG A 41 -7.94 -23.20 -22.07
CA ARG A 41 -8.01 -22.27 -20.92
C ARG A 41 -7.67 -20.83 -21.27
N ILE A 42 -7.69 -20.47 -22.55
CA ILE A 42 -7.21 -19.16 -23.01
C ILE A 42 -8.01 -17.99 -22.40
N ARG A 43 -9.30 -18.21 -22.14
CA ARG A 43 -10.15 -17.25 -21.44
C ARG A 43 -9.66 -16.99 -20.01
N GLU A 44 -9.42 -18.05 -19.24
CA GLU A 44 -8.90 -17.95 -17.87
C GLU A 44 -7.56 -17.21 -17.84
N TYR A 45 -6.64 -17.53 -18.75
CA TYR A 45 -5.35 -16.85 -18.80
C TYR A 45 -5.45 -15.37 -19.18
N ARG A 46 -6.38 -15.01 -20.07
CA ARG A 46 -6.66 -13.60 -20.38
C ARG A 46 -7.23 -12.86 -19.18
N GLU A 47 -8.12 -13.48 -18.41
CA GLU A 47 -8.67 -12.89 -17.17
C GLU A 47 -7.57 -12.71 -16.12
N ILE A 48 -6.65 -13.67 -15.98
CA ILE A 48 -5.47 -13.56 -15.10
C ILE A 48 -4.57 -12.39 -15.53
N VAL A 49 -4.22 -12.29 -16.82
CA VAL A 49 -3.41 -11.18 -17.33
C VAL A 49 -4.12 -9.85 -17.12
N ALA A 50 -5.43 -9.79 -17.43
CA ALA A 50 -6.23 -8.59 -17.25
C ALA A 50 -6.20 -8.11 -15.79
N PHE A 51 -6.36 -9.00 -14.81
CA PHE A 51 -6.24 -8.66 -13.40
C PHE A 51 -4.85 -8.12 -13.05
N ARG A 52 -3.77 -8.81 -13.48
CA ARG A 52 -2.39 -8.41 -13.18
C ARG A 52 -2.05 -7.03 -13.74
N ARG A 53 -2.55 -6.73 -14.94
CA ARG A 53 -2.36 -5.46 -15.65
C ARG A 53 -3.29 -4.33 -15.20
N GLN A 54 -4.22 -4.58 -14.27
CA GLN A 54 -5.00 -3.49 -13.69
C GLN A 54 -4.08 -2.48 -12.99
N PRO A 55 -4.40 -1.17 -13.05
CA PRO A 55 -3.73 -0.17 -12.24
C PRO A 55 -3.66 -0.58 -10.76
N HIS A 56 -2.52 -0.36 -10.11
CA HIS A 56 -2.32 -0.64 -8.69
C HIS A 56 -3.30 0.17 -7.83
N SER A 57 -3.66 1.39 -8.23
CA SER A 57 -4.66 2.25 -7.62
C SER A 57 -6.06 1.59 -7.58
N ARG A 58 -6.42 0.82 -8.61
CA ARG A 58 -7.68 0.06 -8.64
C ARG A 58 -7.63 -1.13 -7.68
N LYS A 59 -6.50 -1.84 -7.62
CA LYS A 59 -6.26 -2.92 -6.66
C LYS A 59 -6.26 -2.39 -5.22
N LEU A 60 -5.66 -1.23 -5.01
CA LEU A 60 -5.60 -0.52 -3.73
C LEU A 60 -7.01 -0.18 -3.24
N ALA A 61 -7.85 0.45 -4.07
CA ALA A 61 -9.22 0.77 -3.71
C ALA A 61 -10.00 -0.47 -3.25
N ARG A 62 -9.81 -1.61 -3.93
CA ARG A 62 -10.45 -2.87 -3.55
C ARG A 62 -9.92 -3.41 -2.22
N ALA A 63 -8.61 -3.39 -2.01
CA ALA A 63 -8.01 -3.89 -0.77
C ALA A 63 -8.39 -2.99 0.45
N LEU A 64 -8.43 -1.66 0.25
CA LEU A 64 -8.92 -0.72 1.25
C LEU A 64 -10.39 -0.97 1.60
N TRP A 65 -11.25 -1.22 0.61
CA TRP A 65 -12.64 -1.60 0.85
C TRP A 65 -12.74 -2.87 1.70
N ILE A 66 -11.98 -3.91 1.36
CA ILE A 66 -11.97 -5.17 2.12
C ILE A 66 -11.51 -4.93 3.57
N ALA A 67 -10.41 -4.19 3.75
CA ALA A 67 -9.87 -3.90 5.08
C ALA A 67 -10.85 -3.08 5.91
N ALA A 68 -11.50 -2.07 5.32
CA ALA A 68 -12.50 -1.25 5.98
C ALA A 68 -13.62 -2.10 6.58
N TRP A 69 -14.09 -3.15 5.91
CA TRP A 69 -15.13 -4.03 6.46
C TRP A 69 -14.65 -5.03 7.52
N ARG A 70 -13.33 -5.17 7.70
CA ARG A 70 -12.72 -6.13 8.64
C ARG A 70 -12.13 -5.47 9.89
N MET A 71 -11.93 -4.16 9.88
CA MET A 71 -11.40 -3.44 11.04
C MET A 71 -12.42 -3.48 12.20
N PRO A 72 -11.95 -3.42 13.46
CA PRO A 72 -12.83 -3.21 14.60
C PRO A 72 -13.42 -1.78 14.57
N ASP A 73 -14.63 -1.63 15.12
CA ASP A 73 -15.30 -0.33 15.34
C ASP A 73 -15.46 0.53 14.08
N VAL A 74 -15.71 -0.11 12.94
CA VAL A 74 -15.91 0.56 11.65
C VAL A 74 -17.24 1.28 11.61
N ASP A 75 -17.20 2.57 11.32
CA ASP A 75 -18.36 3.37 10.97
C ASP A 75 -18.40 3.72 9.47
N GLY A 76 -19.52 4.31 9.04
CA GLY A 76 -19.70 4.75 7.66
C GLY A 76 -18.71 5.85 7.24
N GLU A 77 -18.21 6.63 8.20
CA GLU A 77 -17.21 7.68 7.93
C GLU A 77 -15.84 7.09 7.60
N MET A 78 -15.42 6.04 8.30
CA MET A 78 -14.16 5.36 8.03
C MET A 78 -14.17 4.67 6.66
N VAL A 79 -15.27 4.00 6.32
CA VAL A 79 -15.44 3.40 4.99
C VAL A 79 -15.39 4.48 3.91
N ALA A 80 -16.08 5.61 4.11
CA ALA A 80 -16.04 6.74 3.19
C ALA A 80 -14.64 7.36 3.09
N ALA A 81 -13.92 7.47 4.20
CA ALA A 81 -12.56 8.00 4.25
C ALA A 81 -11.60 7.13 3.43
N LEU A 82 -11.68 5.80 3.55
CA LEU A 82 -10.82 4.88 2.78
C LEU A 82 -11.23 4.75 1.31
N SER A 83 -12.49 5.04 0.97
CA SER A 83 -13.06 4.82 -0.36
C SER A 83 -13.14 6.08 -1.23
N SER A 84 -12.97 7.28 -0.67
CA SER A 84 -13.06 8.52 -1.45
C SER A 84 -11.88 8.67 -2.42
N CYS A 85 -12.15 9.15 -3.65
CA CYS A 85 -11.12 9.30 -4.68
C CYS A 85 -9.95 10.21 -4.25
N GLY A 86 -10.26 11.29 -3.52
CA GLY A 86 -9.24 12.21 -3.01
C GLY A 86 -8.31 11.54 -2.00
N ASN A 87 -8.87 10.75 -1.08
CA ASN A 87 -8.09 10.03 -0.09
C ASN A 87 -7.31 8.87 -0.72
N LEU A 88 -7.89 8.15 -1.67
CA LEU A 88 -7.20 7.08 -2.40
C LEU A 88 -5.88 7.58 -3.01
N ALA A 89 -5.87 8.78 -3.59
CA ALA A 89 -4.66 9.38 -4.13
C ALA A 89 -3.62 9.71 -3.04
N THR A 90 -4.04 10.24 -1.90
CA THR A 90 -3.15 10.47 -0.75
C THR A 90 -2.54 9.17 -0.26
N ILE A 91 -3.35 8.12 -0.09
CA ILE A 91 -2.93 6.80 0.37
C ILE A 91 -1.94 6.19 -0.64
N ALA A 92 -2.25 6.25 -1.92
CA ALA A 92 -1.35 5.81 -2.99
C ALA A 92 -0.01 6.56 -2.95
N GLY A 93 -0.03 7.87 -2.69
CA GLY A 93 1.18 8.69 -2.52
C GLY A 93 2.01 8.28 -1.31
N VAL A 94 1.37 8.05 -0.16
CA VAL A 94 2.04 7.55 1.06
C VAL A 94 2.69 6.20 0.78
N LEU A 95 1.94 5.24 0.27
CA LEU A 95 2.48 3.92 -0.05
C LEU A 95 3.58 4.00 -1.12
N GLY A 96 3.42 4.86 -2.12
CA GLY A 96 4.41 5.11 -3.16
C GLY A 96 5.75 5.58 -2.59
N GLU A 97 5.73 6.52 -1.64
CA GLU A 97 6.94 6.98 -0.96
C GLU A 97 7.61 5.88 -0.13
N TRP A 98 6.83 5.07 0.57
CA TRP A 98 7.36 3.99 1.40
C TRP A 98 7.81 2.75 0.61
N LEU A 99 7.35 2.58 -0.63
CA LEU A 99 7.70 1.44 -1.49
C LEU A 99 8.73 1.78 -2.58
N GLY A 100 8.89 3.07 -2.90
CA GLY A 100 9.70 3.57 -4.00
C GLY A 100 11.21 3.52 -3.74
N ALA A 101 11.99 4.02 -4.72
CA ALA A 101 13.46 3.94 -4.70
C ALA A 101 14.14 4.69 -3.53
N HIS A 102 13.45 5.66 -2.93
CA HIS A 102 13.90 6.42 -1.75
C HIS A 102 13.21 5.98 -0.46
N ALA A 103 12.60 4.79 -0.43
CA ALA A 103 11.88 4.27 0.71
C ALA A 103 12.73 4.34 1.99
N THR A 104 12.18 5.00 3.01
CA THR A 104 12.79 4.98 4.34
C THR A 104 12.66 3.56 4.90
N PRO A 105 13.75 2.94 5.38
CA PRO A 105 13.64 1.64 6.03
C PRO A 105 12.72 1.72 7.24
N VAL A 106 11.74 0.81 7.34
CA VAL A 106 10.78 0.78 8.45
C VAL A 106 11.48 0.68 9.82
N GLY A 107 12.66 0.06 9.88
CA GLY A 107 13.50 0.02 11.09
C GLY A 107 14.02 1.38 11.57
N ARG A 108 13.87 2.45 10.79
CA ARG A 108 14.18 3.82 11.20
C ARG A 108 12.97 4.55 11.81
N VAL A 109 11.78 3.96 11.81
CA VAL A 109 10.61 4.55 12.46
C VAL A 109 10.85 4.61 13.97
N ALA A 110 10.66 5.79 14.55
CA ALA A 110 10.93 6.08 15.95
C ALA A 110 9.66 6.24 16.80
N ALA A 111 8.61 6.81 16.21
CA ALA A 111 7.29 7.01 16.85
C ALA A 111 6.24 7.38 15.79
N ILE A 112 4.96 7.36 16.18
CA ILE A 112 3.87 7.98 15.41
C ILE A 112 3.17 8.98 16.32
N ASP A 113 3.10 10.24 15.89
CA ASP A 113 2.38 11.30 16.59
C ASP A 113 0.96 11.41 16.02
N PRO A 114 -0.10 11.21 16.83
CA PRO A 114 -1.47 11.49 16.42
C PRO A 114 -1.67 12.95 16.02
N PRO A 115 -2.66 13.26 15.16
CA PRO A 115 -3.07 14.65 14.96
C PRO A 115 -3.71 15.19 16.24
N GLY A 116 -3.07 16.17 16.89
CA GLY A 116 -3.58 16.82 18.10
C GLY A 116 -2.79 16.47 19.37
N ALA A 117 -3.47 16.47 20.52
CA ALA A 117 -2.86 16.30 21.84
C ALA A 117 -2.91 14.84 22.35
N GLY A 118 -2.96 13.86 21.45
CA GLY A 118 -2.93 12.44 21.82
C GLY A 118 -1.52 11.96 22.16
N ASP A 119 -1.43 10.90 22.97
CA ASP A 119 -0.15 10.29 23.33
C ASP A 119 0.53 9.68 22.09
N GLU A 120 1.85 9.83 22.02
CA GLU A 120 2.64 9.25 20.94
C GLU A 120 2.63 7.71 20.99
N ILE A 121 2.63 7.08 19.81
CA ILE A 121 2.82 5.63 19.71
C ILE A 121 4.32 5.33 19.77
N PRO A 122 4.78 4.51 20.73
CA PRO A 122 6.20 4.25 20.94
C PRO A 122 6.80 3.41 19.81
N GLY A 123 8.12 3.54 19.63
CA GLY A 123 8.90 2.99 18.52
C GLY A 123 8.58 1.55 18.11
N PRO A 124 8.59 0.54 19.00
CA PRO A 124 8.34 -0.84 18.60
C PRO A 124 6.96 -1.04 17.94
N ARG A 125 5.93 -0.38 18.50
CA ARG A 125 4.55 -0.44 18.01
C ARG A 125 4.38 0.38 16.72
N ALA A 126 5.04 1.53 16.63
CA ALA A 126 5.11 2.35 15.42
C ALA A 126 5.80 1.61 14.25
N VAL A 127 6.93 0.95 14.52
CA VAL A 127 7.67 0.11 13.55
C VAL A 127 6.79 -1.04 13.07
N TYR A 128 6.11 -1.73 14.00
CA TYR A 128 5.19 -2.81 13.63
C TYR A 128 4.08 -2.31 12.70
N CYS A 129 3.41 -1.21 13.06
CA CYS A 129 2.36 -0.60 12.23
C CYS A 129 2.87 -0.28 10.83
N MET A 130 3.99 0.45 10.73
CA MET A 130 4.53 0.85 9.43
C MET A 130 5.01 -0.35 8.60
N ARG A 131 5.47 -1.43 9.24
CA ARG A 131 5.78 -2.69 8.55
C ARG A 131 4.52 -3.28 7.92
N CYS A 132 3.43 -3.34 8.66
CA CYS A 132 2.15 -3.80 8.16
C CYS A 132 1.62 -2.92 7.01
N VAL A 133 1.75 -1.59 7.11
CA VAL A 133 1.38 -0.65 6.03
C VAL A 133 2.21 -0.88 4.76
N VAL A 134 3.52 -1.10 4.91
CA VAL A 134 4.42 -1.41 3.78
C VAL A 134 4.09 -2.76 3.16
N GLU A 135 3.85 -3.80 3.96
CA GLU A 135 3.44 -5.12 3.46
C GLU A 135 2.09 -5.05 2.74
N PHE A 136 1.11 -4.32 3.28
CA PHE A 136 -0.16 -4.04 2.62
C PHE A 136 0.07 -3.47 1.20
N GLY A 137 0.82 -2.37 1.10
CA GLY A 137 1.09 -1.74 -0.19
C GLY A 137 1.86 -2.66 -1.15
N ARG A 138 2.85 -3.41 -0.66
CA ARG A 138 3.62 -4.37 -1.46
C ARG A 138 2.72 -5.49 -2.00
N LYS A 139 1.83 -6.06 -1.17
CA LYS A 139 0.88 -7.10 -1.58
C LYS A 139 -0.11 -6.59 -2.61
N VAL A 140 -0.58 -5.34 -2.50
CA VAL A 140 -1.44 -4.71 -3.52
C VAL A 140 -0.70 -4.62 -4.88
N VAL A 141 0.54 -4.15 -4.88
CA VAL A 141 1.36 -4.06 -6.10
C VAL A 141 1.59 -5.45 -6.71
N ASP A 142 1.87 -6.44 -5.86
CA ASP A 142 2.21 -7.82 -6.24
C ASP A 142 1.02 -8.77 -6.36
N ALA A 143 -0.21 -8.28 -6.29
CA ALA A 143 -1.40 -9.10 -6.41
C ALA A 143 -1.52 -9.71 -7.81
N ARG A 144 -1.66 -11.04 -7.86
CA ARG A 144 -1.84 -11.83 -9.09
C ARG A 144 -3.28 -12.27 -9.31
N VAL A 145 -4.04 -12.38 -8.22
CA VAL A 145 -5.44 -12.79 -8.19
C VAL A 145 -6.18 -12.02 -7.10
N SER A 146 -7.52 -12.02 -7.14
CA SER A 146 -8.32 -11.25 -6.18
C SER A 146 -8.05 -11.64 -4.73
N ILE A 147 -7.80 -12.92 -4.44
CA ILE A 147 -7.53 -13.40 -3.08
C ILE A 147 -6.23 -12.82 -2.48
N ASP A 148 -5.28 -12.38 -3.31
CA ASP A 148 -4.08 -11.69 -2.82
C ASP A 148 -4.43 -10.33 -2.18
N LEU A 149 -5.55 -9.71 -2.58
CA LEU A 149 -6.03 -8.45 -2.01
C LEU A 149 -6.67 -8.64 -0.64
N ASP A 150 -7.24 -9.82 -0.37
CA ASP A 150 -7.68 -10.21 0.97
C ASP A 150 -6.48 -10.31 1.93
N LEU A 151 -5.40 -10.96 1.48
CA LEU A 151 -4.16 -11.04 2.26
C LEU A 151 -3.51 -9.66 2.47
N ALA A 152 -3.61 -8.77 1.48
CA ALA A 152 -3.19 -7.39 1.67
C ALA A 152 -4.01 -6.73 2.79
N ALA A 153 -5.35 -6.83 2.71
CA ALA A 153 -6.25 -6.23 3.68
C ALA A 153 -5.98 -6.70 5.12
N ASP A 154 -5.61 -7.96 5.32
CA ASP A 154 -5.26 -8.49 6.64
C ASP A 154 -4.08 -7.75 7.29
N HIS A 155 -3.05 -7.37 6.53
CA HIS A 155 -1.97 -6.54 7.06
C HIS A 155 -2.46 -5.16 7.51
N LEU A 156 -3.43 -4.58 6.80
CA LEU A 156 -3.98 -3.29 7.19
C LEU A 156 -4.84 -3.40 8.45
N VAL A 157 -5.57 -4.50 8.61
CA VAL A 157 -6.30 -4.83 9.84
C VAL A 157 -5.33 -5.04 11.00
N ASP A 158 -4.22 -5.75 10.82
CA ASP A 158 -3.18 -5.91 11.84
C ASP A 158 -2.58 -4.56 12.28
N ALA A 159 -2.39 -3.63 11.34
CA ALA A 159 -1.96 -2.27 11.66
C ALA A 159 -3.02 -1.53 12.50
N ALA A 160 -4.30 -1.67 12.15
CA ALA A 160 -5.41 -1.06 12.87
C ALA A 160 -5.54 -1.62 14.28
N LEU A 161 -5.43 -2.94 14.45
CA LEU A 161 -5.38 -3.59 15.77
C LEU A 161 -4.17 -3.13 16.57
N SER A 162 -3.05 -2.91 15.90
CA SER A 162 -1.84 -2.42 16.55
C SER A 162 -2.02 -1.00 17.06
N ILE A 163 -2.50 0.00 16.32
CA ILE A 163 -2.46 1.42 16.76
C ILE A 163 -3.83 2.11 16.89
N GLY A 164 -4.92 1.37 16.62
CA GLY A 164 -6.26 1.92 16.46
C GLY A 164 -6.58 2.26 15.00
N ALA A 165 -7.81 1.97 14.56
CA ALA A 165 -8.24 2.18 13.18
C ALA A 165 -8.23 3.67 12.77
N ASN A 166 -8.72 4.56 13.65
CA ASN A 166 -8.72 6.01 13.40
C ASN A 166 -7.32 6.56 13.19
N LEU A 167 -6.38 6.19 14.06
CA LEU A 167 -4.99 6.64 13.93
C LEU A 167 -4.32 6.06 12.68
N LEU A 168 -4.63 4.82 12.31
CA LEU A 168 -4.15 4.24 11.04
C LEU A 168 -4.67 5.04 9.85
N VAL A 169 -5.95 5.41 9.82
CA VAL A 169 -6.51 6.26 8.76
C VAL A 169 -5.76 7.58 8.71
N ASP A 170 -5.48 8.20 9.85
CA ASP A 170 -4.70 9.44 9.90
C ASP A 170 -3.26 9.28 9.40
N VAL A 171 -2.61 8.14 9.65
CA VAL A 171 -1.30 7.80 9.05
C VAL A 171 -1.40 7.72 7.53
N LEU A 172 -2.39 6.97 7.02
CA LEU A 172 -2.59 6.79 5.58
C LEU A 172 -2.97 8.09 4.85
N LEU A 173 -3.61 9.02 5.57
CA LEU A 173 -4.00 10.34 5.07
C LEU A 173 -2.98 11.46 5.36
N ARG A 174 -1.78 11.13 5.84
CA ARG A 174 -0.71 12.09 6.20
C ARG A 174 -1.10 13.11 7.27
N ARG A 175 -2.07 12.79 8.12
CA ARG A 175 -2.50 13.63 9.25
C ARG A 175 -1.69 13.32 10.52
N ALA A 176 -1.34 12.05 10.72
CA ALA A 176 -0.41 11.64 11.75
C ALA A 176 1.04 11.76 11.27
N ARG A 177 1.97 12.13 12.16
CA ARG A 177 3.38 12.28 11.83
C ARG A 177 4.16 11.02 12.19
N VAL A 178 4.69 10.33 11.18
CA VAL A 178 5.65 9.23 11.40
C VAL A 178 7.03 9.83 11.64
N ARG A 179 7.57 9.68 12.86
CA ARG A 179 8.93 10.15 13.18
C ARG A 179 9.96 9.15 12.69
N ILE A 180 10.99 9.64 12.02
CA ILE A 180 12.09 8.83 11.49
C ILE A 180 13.37 9.22 12.23
N ARG A 181 14.10 8.23 12.74
CA ARG A 181 15.46 8.41 13.25
C ARG A 181 16.42 8.53 12.08
N HIS A 182 17.10 9.66 11.97
CA HIS A 182 18.25 9.80 11.08
C HIS A 182 19.50 9.30 11.78
N PRO A 183 20.43 8.62 11.07
CA PRO A 183 21.73 8.35 11.65
C PRO A 183 22.39 9.68 12.00
N SER A 184 22.84 9.83 13.25
CA SER A 184 23.73 10.91 13.65
C SER A 184 24.98 10.83 12.77
N SER A 185 25.36 11.93 12.10
CA SER A 185 26.66 11.99 11.45
C SER A 185 27.73 11.97 12.56
N VAL A 186 28.30 10.80 12.81
CA VAL A 186 29.56 10.71 13.57
C VAL A 186 30.64 11.20 12.62
N GLY A 187 31.14 12.41 12.84
CA GLY A 187 32.14 13.01 11.96
C GLY A 187 32.44 14.49 12.21
N GLY A 188 32.57 14.90 13.47
CA GLY A 188 33.33 16.10 13.83
C GLY A 188 34.70 15.63 14.30
N ILE A 189 35.66 15.59 13.37
CA ILE A 189 37.06 15.31 13.67
C ILE A 189 37.57 16.49 14.50
N GLU A 190 37.95 16.22 15.75
CA GLU A 190 38.84 17.11 16.51
C GLU A 190 40.16 17.22 15.74
N SER A 191 40.57 18.45 15.46
CA SER A 191 41.93 18.81 15.03
C SER A 191 42.32 20.10 15.73
#